data_AF-A0AAD7K4V4-F1
#
_entry.id   AF-A0AAD7K4V4-F1
#
_cell.length_a   1.000
_cell.length_b   1.000
_cell.length_c   1.000
_cell.angle_alpha   90.00
_cell.angle_beta   90.00
_cell.angle_gamma   90.00
#
_symmetry.space_group_name_H-M   'P 1'
#
loop_
_entity.id
_entity.type
_entity.pdbx_description
1 polymer ?
#
loop_
_entity_poly.entity_id
_entity_poly.type
_entity_poly.pdbx_seq_one_letter_code
_entity_poly.pdbx_strand_id
1 'polypeptide(L)'
;MELVKSESKRDENQIRDKFRAIDLRIPSPPKVAENIVHFLFERRLFEEAVTVYQRMVEDGLLPSPSTDALFLAMAMKVSRAPPNQQLEGFKRILAYDSFTEAHFIELLDHIISLDIPPDTAAHLTRIFISVKPPGARPSRSLIAKLIDLQAEAGAIEDALATIEEYDFEASSDPAIEPYAKVIYSAPTSDQDAVDYIMGVIQEKDVPIHIIVFNSLIMRQKYTKDVRKAFAFYGLILRLAETTPLRPDATTYKELFRLLGNQYQNDYKPNASRRASDIGNVPHPRQLFADMMAMWFSTTSHPPASPLKSVKRKQMTTDRSLFLVAFRTFLYLRDYAAALVALRTSYEMGLQPTEHTYFILLRHMAREIYYDARAERTKSVLARALLGDFDPDALRGEESAVYSWIIGRLIEHNSNSEKAEGALRGPAAPRRRRIPTVEEIFAHDEKVSAAVDLPPLVSILQRALGARPTTTDVPWGEAWRRKVVAAARHEMVPKATELELWTWRVKKAPFYKV
;
A
#
# COMPACT_ATOMS: atom_id res chain seq x y z
N MET A 1 -6.31 -10.01 -10.58
CA MET A 1 -7.05 -8.75 -10.77
C MET A 1 -8.19 -8.98 -11.76
N GLU A 2 -7.96 -9.68 -12.87
CA GLU A 2 -9.06 -10.16 -13.72
C GLU A 2 -9.91 -11.26 -13.07
N LEU A 3 -9.31 -12.22 -12.34
CA LEU A 3 -10.07 -13.18 -11.50
C LEU A 3 -10.92 -12.52 -10.41
N VAL A 4 -10.33 -11.60 -9.63
CA VAL A 4 -11.07 -10.85 -8.60
C VAL A 4 -12.19 -10.02 -9.24
N LYS A 5 -11.97 -9.47 -10.44
CA LYS A 5 -13.00 -8.76 -11.19
C LYS A 5 -14.06 -9.71 -11.78
N SER A 6 -13.72 -10.94 -12.15
CA SER A 6 -14.67 -11.92 -12.69
C SER A 6 -15.52 -12.57 -11.58
N GLU A 7 -14.93 -12.85 -10.42
CA GLU A 7 -15.64 -13.30 -9.22
C GLU A 7 -16.54 -12.18 -8.68
N SER A 8 -16.05 -10.93 -8.56
CA SER A 8 -16.88 -9.77 -8.18
C SER A 8 -18.08 -9.59 -9.11
N LYS A 9 -17.87 -9.71 -10.43
CA LYS A 9 -18.96 -9.62 -11.42
C LYS A 9 -19.96 -10.77 -11.33
N ARG A 10 -19.49 -11.98 -11.00
CA ARG A 10 -20.36 -13.15 -10.84
C ARG A 10 -21.25 -13.01 -9.60
N ASP A 11 -20.68 -12.51 -8.51
CA ASP A 11 -21.41 -12.24 -7.27
C ASP A 11 -22.41 -11.09 -7.46
N GLU A 12 -22.01 -10.01 -8.15
CA GLU A 12 -22.91 -8.90 -8.50
C GLU A 12 -24.12 -9.37 -9.32
N ASN A 13 -23.89 -10.19 -10.36
CA ASN A 13 -24.99 -10.72 -11.17
C ASN A 13 -25.90 -11.66 -10.37
N GLN A 14 -25.33 -12.51 -9.52
CA GLN A 14 -26.13 -13.39 -8.65
C GLN A 14 -26.98 -12.59 -7.66
N ILE A 15 -26.45 -11.49 -7.11
CA ILE A 15 -27.20 -10.58 -6.25
C ILE A 15 -28.34 -9.93 -7.04
N ARG A 16 -28.07 -9.42 -8.24
CA ARG A 16 -29.08 -8.83 -9.12
C ARG A 16 -30.21 -9.79 -9.46
N ASP A 17 -29.88 -11.02 -9.84
CA ASP A 17 -30.89 -12.03 -10.19
C ASP A 17 -31.74 -12.42 -8.98
N LYS A 18 -31.11 -12.59 -7.81
CA LYS A 18 -31.84 -12.81 -6.55
C LYS A 18 -32.74 -11.62 -6.20
N PHE A 19 -32.25 -10.39 -6.40
CA PHE A 19 -33.00 -9.18 -6.09
C PHE A 19 -34.21 -9.01 -7.00
N ARG A 20 -34.07 -9.32 -8.30
CA ARG A 20 -35.16 -9.32 -9.28
C ARG A 20 -36.18 -10.43 -9.04
N ALA A 21 -35.74 -11.57 -8.51
CA ALA A 21 -36.61 -12.71 -8.20
C ALA A 21 -37.40 -12.53 -6.88
N ILE A 22 -36.93 -11.66 -5.98
CA ILE A 22 -37.70 -11.27 -4.80
C ILE A 22 -38.79 -10.31 -5.27
N ASP A 23 -40.03 -10.79 -5.28
CA ASP A 23 -41.21 -9.92 -5.35
C ASP A 23 -41.22 -9.09 -4.07
N LEU A 24 -40.56 -7.92 -4.13
CA LEU A 24 -40.24 -7.04 -3.01
C LEU A 24 -41.52 -6.44 -2.40
N ARG A 25 -42.30 -7.26 -1.70
CA ARG A 25 -43.10 -6.82 -0.56
C ARG A 25 -42.10 -6.57 0.56
N ILE A 26 -41.54 -5.35 0.57
CA ILE A 26 -40.60 -4.94 1.60
C ILE A 26 -41.33 -5.10 2.95
N PRO A 27 -40.86 -5.97 3.86
CA PRO A 27 -41.44 -6.03 5.19
C PRO A 27 -41.31 -4.64 5.81
N SER A 28 -42.43 -4.14 6.35
CA SER A 28 -42.68 -2.77 6.83
C SER A 28 -41.86 -2.37 8.07
N PRO A 29 -40.56 -2.03 7.92
CA PRO A 29 -40.06 -0.80 8.52
C PRO A 29 -39.19 0.06 7.57
N PRO A 30 -39.33 1.41 7.58
CA PRO A 30 -38.50 2.35 6.79
C PRO A 30 -36.98 2.07 6.89
N LYS A 31 -36.51 1.75 8.09
CA LYS A 31 -35.11 1.45 8.38
C LYS A 31 -34.55 0.25 7.61
N VAL A 32 -35.38 -0.75 7.30
CA VAL A 32 -34.93 -1.91 6.51
C VAL A 32 -34.72 -1.50 5.07
N ALA A 33 -35.63 -0.70 4.52
CA ALA A 33 -35.51 -0.19 3.17
C ALA A 33 -34.29 0.74 3.02
N GLU A 34 -34.03 1.61 3.99
CA GLU A 34 -32.81 2.44 4.05
C GLU A 34 -31.54 1.58 4.09
N ASN A 35 -31.47 0.57 4.97
CA ASN A 35 -30.32 -0.32 5.04
C ASN A 35 -30.07 -1.06 3.71
N ILE A 36 -31.15 -1.46 3.02
CA ILE A 36 -31.05 -2.07 1.69
C ILE A 36 -30.48 -1.05 0.69
N VAL A 37 -30.96 0.19 0.70
CA VAL A 37 -30.43 1.25 -0.17
C VAL A 37 -28.93 1.46 0.08
N HIS A 38 -28.50 1.65 1.33
CA HIS A 38 -27.09 1.85 1.67
C HIS A 38 -26.24 0.65 1.22
N PHE A 39 -26.70 -0.57 1.48
CA PHE A 39 -26.02 -1.79 1.03
C PHE A 39 -25.86 -1.86 -0.49
N LEU A 40 -26.91 -1.52 -1.24
CA LEU A 40 -26.85 -1.50 -2.71
C LEU A 40 -25.90 -0.40 -3.21
N PHE A 41 -25.87 0.74 -2.53
CA PHE A 41 -24.99 1.86 -2.88
C PHE A 41 -23.51 1.53 -2.66
N GLU A 42 -23.16 0.93 -1.52
CA GLU A 42 -21.80 0.42 -1.24
C GLU A 42 -21.31 -0.57 -2.28
N ARG A 43 -22.23 -1.36 -2.85
CA ARG A 43 -21.97 -2.33 -3.92
C ARG A 43 -22.06 -1.75 -5.34
N ARG A 44 -22.29 -0.43 -5.47
CA ARG A 44 -22.45 0.28 -6.75
C ARG A 44 -23.62 -0.24 -7.62
N LEU A 45 -24.64 -0.81 -6.98
CA LEU A 45 -25.89 -1.27 -7.61
C LEU A 45 -26.91 -0.13 -7.62
N PHE A 46 -26.58 0.93 -8.35
CA PHE A 46 -27.29 2.21 -8.28
C PHE A 46 -28.72 2.15 -8.82
N GLU A 47 -28.97 1.39 -9.91
CA GLU A 47 -30.31 1.25 -10.49
C GLU A 47 -31.28 0.55 -9.52
N GLU A 48 -30.79 -0.50 -8.86
CA GLU A 48 -31.53 -1.24 -7.84
C GLU A 48 -31.80 -0.36 -6.62
N ALA A 49 -30.80 0.43 -6.18
CA ALA A 49 -30.97 1.37 -5.08
C ALA A 49 -32.06 2.42 -5.39
N VAL A 50 -32.04 3.00 -6.60
CA VAL A 50 -33.08 3.95 -7.07
C VAL A 50 -34.46 3.32 -7.04
N THR A 51 -34.57 2.07 -7.49
CA THR A 51 -35.85 1.34 -7.49
C THR A 51 -36.40 1.17 -6.07
N VAL A 52 -35.56 0.80 -5.10
CA VAL A 52 -35.96 0.67 -3.69
C VAL A 52 -36.38 2.01 -3.12
N TYR A 53 -35.62 3.07 -3.39
CA TYR A 53 -35.93 4.41 -2.91
C TYR A 53 -37.22 4.97 -3.50
N GLN A 54 -37.47 4.81 -4.80
CA GLN A 54 -38.73 5.21 -5.43
C GLN A 54 -39.92 4.50 -4.79
N ARG A 55 -39.81 3.19 -4.55
CA ARG A 55 -40.85 2.43 -3.85
C ARG A 55 -41.07 2.91 -2.42
N MET A 56 -40.00 3.22 -1.68
CA MET A 56 -40.14 3.80 -0.34
C MET A 56 -41.00 5.07 -0.39
N VAL A 57 -40.71 5.97 -1.33
CA VAL A 57 -41.45 7.22 -1.50
C VAL A 57 -42.90 6.96 -1.95
N GLU A 58 -43.12 6.04 -2.89
CA GLU A 58 -44.47 5.65 -3.38
C GLU A 58 -45.33 5.02 -2.28
N ASP A 59 -44.73 4.22 -1.41
CA ASP A 59 -45.37 3.60 -0.24
C ASP A 59 -45.60 4.60 0.91
N GLY A 60 -45.24 5.88 0.73
CA GLY A 60 -45.38 6.94 1.72
C GLY A 60 -44.39 6.85 2.88
N LEU A 61 -43.31 6.07 2.73
CA LEU A 61 -42.21 6.04 3.68
C LEU A 61 -41.33 7.28 3.45
N LEU A 62 -41.05 8.03 4.52
CA LEU A 62 -40.16 9.18 4.48
C LEU A 62 -38.71 8.71 4.60
N PRO A 63 -37.87 8.85 3.56
CA PRO A 63 -36.47 8.49 3.67
C PRO A 63 -35.74 9.43 4.64
N SER A 64 -34.68 8.92 5.26
CA SER A 64 -33.80 9.76 6.07
C SER A 64 -33.10 10.83 5.22
N PRO A 65 -32.75 11.98 5.81
CA PRO A 65 -31.92 13.00 5.16
C PRO A 65 -30.61 12.45 4.59
N SER A 66 -30.01 11.44 5.24
CA SER A 66 -28.80 10.76 4.74
C SER A 66 -29.07 10.05 3.42
N THR A 67 -30.17 9.30 3.36
CA THR A 67 -30.61 8.59 2.15
C THR A 67 -30.93 9.56 1.02
N ASP A 68 -31.67 10.63 1.31
CA ASP A 68 -31.97 11.67 0.30
C ASP A 68 -30.70 12.31 -0.27
N ALA A 69 -29.72 12.62 0.60
CA ALA A 69 -28.44 13.19 0.17
C ALA A 69 -27.65 12.25 -0.77
N LEU A 70 -27.67 10.94 -0.52
CA LEU A 70 -27.02 9.96 -1.40
C LEU A 70 -27.65 9.94 -2.79
N PHE A 71 -28.99 10.02 -2.88
CA PHE A 71 -29.66 10.08 -4.18
C PHE A 71 -29.44 11.42 -4.88
N LEU A 72 -29.35 12.53 -4.15
CA LEU A 72 -28.93 13.79 -4.76
C LEU A 72 -27.50 13.72 -5.29
N ALA A 73 -26.57 13.07 -4.59
CA ALA A 73 -25.21 12.86 -5.08
C ALA A 73 -25.18 12.00 -6.34
N MET A 74 -25.99 10.94 -6.39
CA MET A 74 -26.15 10.12 -7.59
C MET A 74 -26.77 10.92 -8.75
N ALA A 75 -27.82 11.69 -8.46
CA ALA A 75 -28.47 12.55 -9.44
C ALA A 75 -27.49 13.60 -9.98
N MET A 76 -26.62 14.15 -9.13
CA MET A 76 -25.55 15.07 -9.51
C MET A 76 -24.58 14.43 -10.52
N LYS A 77 -24.24 13.15 -10.34
CA LYS A 77 -23.38 12.40 -11.26
C LYS A 77 -24.02 12.17 -12.64
N VAL A 78 -25.32 11.91 -12.69
CA VAL A 78 -26.05 11.59 -13.93
C VAL A 78 -26.56 12.85 -14.64
N SER A 79 -26.88 13.88 -13.87
CA SER A 79 -27.46 15.12 -14.37
C SER A 79 -26.45 15.96 -15.14
N ARG A 80 -26.93 16.60 -16.20
CA ARG A 80 -26.17 17.59 -16.98
C ARG A 80 -26.38 19.03 -16.48
N ALA A 81 -27.13 19.20 -15.40
CA ALA A 81 -27.36 20.52 -14.82
C ALA A 81 -26.04 21.13 -14.36
N PRO A 82 -25.90 22.46 -14.39
CA PRO A 82 -24.71 23.12 -13.86
C PRO A 82 -24.55 22.83 -12.35
N PRO A 83 -23.32 22.67 -11.84
CA PRO A 83 -23.06 22.29 -10.45
C PRO A 83 -23.81 23.13 -9.42
N ASN A 84 -23.89 24.45 -9.63
CA ASN A 84 -24.60 25.36 -8.71
C ASN A 84 -26.07 25.00 -8.53
N GLN A 85 -26.77 24.55 -9.58
CA GLN A 85 -28.17 24.13 -9.47
C GLN A 85 -28.31 22.81 -8.73
N GLN A 86 -27.34 21.90 -8.90
CA GLN A 86 -27.33 20.61 -8.23
C GLN A 86 -27.10 20.78 -6.72
N LEU A 87 -26.25 21.74 -6.33
CA LEU A 87 -25.93 22.04 -4.93
C LEU A 87 -27.08 22.68 -4.14
N GLU A 88 -28.01 23.39 -4.78
CA GLU A 88 -29.19 23.96 -4.10
C GLU A 88 -30.08 22.89 -3.46
N GLY A 89 -30.16 21.70 -4.07
CA GLY A 89 -30.92 20.57 -3.52
C GLY A 89 -30.39 20.12 -2.15
N PHE A 90 -29.07 20.19 -1.95
CA PHE A 90 -28.43 19.78 -0.71
C PHE A 90 -28.69 20.74 0.44
N LYS A 91 -28.82 22.06 0.20
CA LYS A 91 -28.96 23.06 1.27
C LYS A 91 -30.08 22.72 2.25
N ARG A 92 -31.23 22.26 1.74
CA ARG A 92 -32.38 21.87 2.57
C ARG A 92 -32.10 20.65 3.43
N ILE A 93 -31.41 19.66 2.86
CA ILE A 93 -31.11 18.40 3.54
C ILE A 93 -30.04 18.61 4.62
N LEU A 94 -28.98 19.36 4.29
CA LEU A 94 -27.86 19.62 5.20
C LEU A 94 -28.24 20.49 6.40
N ALA A 95 -29.32 21.27 6.25
CA ALA A 95 -29.90 22.10 7.30
C ALA A 95 -30.71 21.30 8.34
N TYR A 96 -31.05 20.02 8.10
CA TYR A 96 -31.72 19.22 9.13
C TYR A 96 -30.77 18.96 10.31
N ASP A 97 -31.29 19.13 11.54
CA ASP A 97 -30.55 18.84 12.77
C ASP A 97 -30.14 17.36 12.90
N SER A 98 -30.92 16.46 12.30
CA SER A 98 -30.61 15.03 12.23
C SER A 98 -29.46 14.70 11.27
N PHE A 99 -29.10 15.63 10.38
CA PHE A 99 -27.97 15.48 9.45
C PHE A 99 -26.66 15.91 10.13
N THR A 100 -26.05 14.97 10.85
CA THR A 100 -24.81 15.17 11.59
C THR A 100 -23.58 15.31 10.68
N GLU A 101 -22.46 15.77 11.24
CA GLU A 101 -21.19 15.80 10.52
C GLU A 101 -20.70 14.39 10.11
N ALA A 102 -20.97 13.37 10.92
CA ALA A 102 -20.62 11.99 10.56
C ALA A 102 -21.33 11.53 9.29
N HIS A 103 -22.63 11.83 9.15
CA HIS A 103 -23.39 11.57 7.93
C HIS A 103 -22.83 12.36 6.74
N PHE A 104 -22.38 13.60 6.97
CA PHE A 104 -21.77 14.40 5.91
C PHE A 104 -20.44 13.84 5.43
N ILE A 105 -19.61 13.35 6.35
CA ILE A 105 -18.33 12.72 6.00
C ILE A 105 -18.55 11.43 5.19
N GLU A 106 -19.52 10.60 5.60
CA GLU A 106 -19.94 9.41 4.83
C GLU A 106 -20.43 9.79 3.42
N LEU A 107 -21.27 10.82 3.32
CA LEU A 107 -21.71 11.36 2.03
C LEU A 107 -20.53 11.82 1.16
N LEU A 108 -19.54 12.52 1.72
CA LEU A 108 -18.35 12.94 0.97
C LEU A 108 -17.55 11.74 0.45
N ASP A 109 -17.39 10.69 1.25
CA ASP A 109 -16.71 9.47 0.82
C ASP A 109 -17.45 8.82 -0.36
N HIS A 110 -18.79 8.82 -0.33
CA HIS A 110 -19.61 8.38 -1.46
C HIS A 110 -19.45 9.28 -2.69
N ILE A 111 -19.46 10.60 -2.52
CA ILE A 111 -19.29 11.58 -3.61
C ILE A 111 -17.95 11.37 -4.32
N ILE A 112 -16.87 11.20 -3.56
CA ILE A 112 -15.54 10.89 -4.10
C ILE A 112 -15.58 9.55 -4.84
N SER A 113 -16.24 8.52 -4.29
CA SER A 113 -16.33 7.20 -4.91
C SER A 113 -17.13 7.18 -6.23
N LEU A 114 -18.00 8.18 -6.44
CA LEU A 114 -18.78 8.40 -7.66
C LEU A 114 -18.01 9.19 -8.72
N ASP A 115 -16.73 9.52 -8.48
CA ASP A 115 -15.91 10.35 -9.34
C ASP A 115 -16.58 11.72 -9.64
N ILE A 116 -17.18 12.35 -8.62
CA ILE A 116 -17.65 13.74 -8.71
C ILE A 116 -16.43 14.66 -8.59
N PRO A 117 -16.34 15.76 -9.37
CA PRO A 117 -15.19 16.66 -9.33
C PRO A 117 -14.89 17.19 -7.91
N PRO A 118 -13.61 17.23 -7.49
CA PRO A 118 -13.23 17.70 -6.15
C PRO A 118 -13.72 19.11 -5.81
N ASP A 119 -13.74 20.01 -6.80
CA ASP A 119 -14.27 21.37 -6.65
C ASP A 119 -15.74 21.39 -6.20
N THR A 120 -16.57 20.53 -6.81
CA THR A 120 -17.99 20.42 -6.44
C THR A 120 -18.16 19.87 -5.03
N ALA A 121 -17.34 18.89 -4.64
CA ALA A 121 -17.34 18.34 -3.28
C ALA A 121 -16.83 19.36 -2.23
N ALA A 122 -15.83 20.18 -2.57
CA ALA A 122 -15.34 21.27 -1.73
C ALA A 122 -16.44 22.33 -1.52
N HIS A 123 -17.14 22.73 -2.60
CA HIS A 123 -18.27 23.65 -2.51
C HIS A 123 -19.40 23.07 -1.65
N LEU A 124 -19.76 21.81 -1.84
CA LEU A 124 -20.76 21.15 -0.99
C LEU A 124 -20.34 21.16 0.50
N THR A 125 -19.05 20.97 0.77
CA THR A 125 -18.51 21.03 2.14
C THR A 125 -18.64 22.43 2.75
N ARG A 126 -18.34 23.48 1.98
CA ARG A 126 -18.58 24.87 2.41
C ARG A 126 -20.07 25.14 2.66
N ILE A 127 -20.95 24.61 1.82
CA ILE A 127 -22.41 24.69 2.03
C ILE A 127 -22.77 24.03 3.37
N PHE A 128 -22.29 22.82 3.63
CA PHE A 128 -22.54 22.14 4.90
C PHE A 128 -22.08 22.98 6.11
N ILE A 129 -20.87 23.54 6.07
CA ILE A 129 -20.35 24.39 7.15
C ILE A 129 -21.23 25.63 7.35
N SER A 130 -21.61 26.31 6.26
CA SER A 130 -22.41 27.55 6.30
C SER A 130 -23.86 27.38 6.74
N VAL A 131 -24.46 26.20 6.54
CA VAL A 131 -25.84 25.94 7.01
C VAL A 131 -25.91 25.57 8.49
N LYS A 132 -24.77 25.28 9.14
CA LYS A 132 -24.75 24.99 10.57
C LYS A 132 -24.93 26.26 11.42
N PRO A 133 -25.47 26.13 12.65
CA PRO A 133 -25.70 27.27 13.52
C PRO A 133 -24.45 28.13 13.71
N PRO A 134 -24.58 29.47 13.79
CA PRO A 134 -23.44 30.35 14.01
C PRO A 134 -22.72 29.95 15.31
N GLY A 135 -21.42 29.69 15.22
CA GLY A 135 -20.59 29.22 16.33
C GLY A 135 -20.36 27.70 16.38
N ALA A 136 -21.05 26.91 15.54
CA ALA A 136 -20.70 25.51 15.34
C ALA A 136 -19.30 25.41 14.72
N ARG A 137 -18.37 24.76 15.43
CA ARG A 137 -17.02 24.51 14.93
C ARG A 137 -16.99 23.18 14.19
N PRO A 138 -16.64 23.14 12.89
CA PRO A 138 -16.44 21.90 12.16
C PRO A 138 -15.36 21.05 12.82
N SER A 139 -15.47 19.71 12.75
CA SER A 139 -14.37 18.88 13.24
C SER A 139 -13.13 19.01 12.35
N ARG A 140 -11.96 18.71 12.94
CA ARG A 140 -10.70 18.66 12.20
C ARG A 140 -10.75 17.68 11.03
N SER A 141 -11.49 16.58 11.15
CA SER A 141 -11.60 15.60 10.07
C SER A 141 -12.30 16.20 8.86
N LEU A 142 -13.33 17.01 9.08
CA LEU A 142 -14.05 17.69 8.00
C LEU A 142 -13.20 18.78 7.36
N ILE A 143 -12.54 19.63 8.16
CA ILE A 143 -11.64 20.67 7.62
C ILE A 143 -10.47 20.03 6.84
N ALA A 144 -9.88 18.96 7.36
CA ALA A 144 -8.81 18.25 6.66
C ALA A 144 -9.29 17.65 5.32
N LYS A 145 -10.56 17.22 5.21
CA LYS A 145 -11.16 16.79 3.93
C LYS A 145 -11.43 17.97 3.00
N LEU A 146 -11.87 19.12 3.52
CA LEU A 146 -12.07 20.33 2.72
C LEU A 146 -10.76 20.78 2.08
N ILE A 147 -9.68 20.83 2.86
CA ILE A 147 -8.32 21.17 2.39
C ILE A 147 -7.89 20.22 1.28
N ASP A 148 -8.13 18.90 1.43
CA ASP A 148 -7.82 17.92 0.38
C ASP A 148 -8.57 18.22 -0.91
N LEU A 149 -9.88 18.41 -0.82
CA LEU A 149 -10.75 18.63 -1.98
C LEU A 149 -10.38 19.93 -2.72
N GLN A 150 -10.06 20.99 -1.97
CA GLN A 150 -9.58 22.26 -2.55
C GLN A 150 -8.22 22.08 -3.23
N ALA A 151 -7.28 21.39 -2.58
CA ALA A 151 -5.97 21.12 -3.15
C ALA A 151 -6.06 20.25 -4.41
N GLU A 152 -6.86 19.18 -4.40
CA GLU A 152 -7.11 18.32 -5.56
C GLU A 152 -7.79 19.07 -6.71
N ALA A 153 -8.64 20.05 -6.40
CA ALA A 153 -9.25 20.94 -7.38
C ALA A 153 -8.28 21.97 -7.98
N GLY A 154 -7.06 22.09 -7.45
CA GLY A 154 -6.11 23.14 -7.81
C GLY A 154 -6.41 24.50 -7.17
N ALA A 155 -7.38 24.58 -6.25
CA ALA A 155 -7.73 25.78 -5.50
C ALA A 155 -6.79 25.93 -4.28
N ILE A 156 -5.49 26.12 -4.54
CA ILE A 156 -4.43 26.12 -3.51
C ILE A 156 -4.60 27.29 -2.54
N GLU A 157 -4.91 28.48 -3.04
CA GLU A 157 -5.15 29.68 -2.22
C GLU A 157 -6.31 29.45 -1.25
N ASP A 158 -7.40 28.85 -1.73
CA ASP A 158 -8.57 28.48 -0.93
C ASP A 158 -8.21 27.48 0.18
N ALA A 159 -7.35 26.50 -0.12
CA ALA A 159 -6.87 25.53 0.85
C ALA A 159 -6.02 26.20 1.94
N LEU A 160 -5.13 27.12 1.57
CA LEU A 160 -4.29 27.88 2.50
C LEU A 160 -5.11 28.85 3.36
N ALA A 161 -6.08 29.53 2.77
CA ALA A 161 -7.04 30.37 3.50
C ALA A 161 -7.85 29.54 4.50
N THR A 162 -8.22 28.31 4.14
CA THR A 162 -8.91 27.38 5.06
C THR A 162 -8.01 26.95 6.22
N ILE A 163 -6.71 26.77 5.99
CA ILE A 163 -5.74 26.47 7.06
C ILE A 163 -5.64 27.64 8.04
N GLU A 164 -5.65 28.88 7.53
CA GLU A 164 -5.61 30.11 8.33
C GLU A 164 -6.90 30.33 9.13
N GLU A 165 -8.06 30.18 8.48
CA GLU A 165 -9.37 30.44 9.08
C GLU A 165 -9.63 29.54 10.30
N TYR A 166 -9.25 28.27 10.22
CA TYR A 166 -9.53 27.27 11.25
C TYR A 166 -8.38 27.04 12.23
N ASP A 167 -7.31 27.85 12.15
CA ASP A 167 -6.14 27.88 13.02
C ASP A 167 -5.76 26.51 13.61
N PHE A 168 -5.15 25.68 12.76
CA PHE A 168 -4.63 24.37 13.17
C PHE A 168 -3.45 24.47 14.17
N GLU A 169 -2.88 25.66 14.37
CA GLU A 169 -1.63 25.86 15.13
C GLU A 169 -1.80 25.64 16.63
N ALA A 170 -2.98 25.96 17.19
CA ALA A 170 -3.18 25.91 18.65
C ALA A 170 -3.16 24.48 19.24
N SER A 171 -3.22 23.42 18.42
CA SER A 171 -3.50 22.08 18.95
C SER A 171 -3.09 20.90 18.07
N SER A 172 -2.27 21.12 17.03
CA SER A 172 -1.73 20.07 16.15
C SER A 172 -0.19 20.15 16.19
N ASP A 173 0.46 19.26 16.92
CA ASP A 173 1.88 19.01 16.73
C ASP A 173 2.01 17.89 15.68
N PRO A 174 2.54 18.15 14.46
CA PRO A 174 3.12 19.42 13.99
C PRO A 174 2.16 20.27 13.12
N ALA A 175 2.22 21.61 13.27
CA ALA A 175 1.42 22.59 12.51
C ALA A 175 1.60 22.54 10.98
N ILE A 176 2.62 21.81 10.52
CA ILE A 176 2.97 21.61 9.11
C ILE A 176 2.11 20.55 8.38
N GLU A 177 1.35 19.72 9.12
CA GLU A 177 0.58 18.62 8.52
C GLU A 177 -0.42 19.09 7.44
N PRO A 178 -1.22 20.16 7.63
CA PRO A 178 -2.12 20.64 6.59
C PRO A 178 -1.38 21.06 5.32
N TYR A 179 -0.25 21.76 5.44
CA TYR A 179 0.57 22.18 4.31
C TYR A 179 1.15 20.98 3.53
N ALA A 180 1.67 19.99 4.24
CA ALA A 180 2.17 18.76 3.62
C ALA A 180 1.05 18.02 2.86
N LYS A 181 -0.18 18.11 3.35
CA LYS A 181 -1.35 17.55 2.70
C LYS A 181 -1.72 18.29 1.41
N VAL A 182 -1.71 19.63 1.42
CA VAL A 182 -1.93 20.44 0.22
C VAL A 182 -0.88 20.12 -0.86
N ILE A 183 0.40 19.99 -0.49
CA ILE A 183 1.48 19.61 -1.42
C ILE A 183 1.22 18.24 -2.07
N TYR A 184 0.76 17.27 -1.28
CA TYR A 184 0.46 15.93 -1.74
C TYR A 184 -0.74 15.92 -2.70
N SER A 185 -1.82 16.61 -2.34
CA SER A 185 -3.09 16.63 -3.06
C SER A 185 -3.11 17.56 -4.28
N ALA A 186 -2.22 18.55 -4.34
CA ALA A 186 -2.14 19.46 -5.49
C ALA A 186 -2.00 18.71 -6.83
N PRO A 187 -2.55 19.21 -7.96
CA PRO A 187 -2.49 18.51 -9.24
C PRO A 187 -1.05 18.29 -9.69
N THR A 188 -0.68 17.06 -10.07
CA THR A 188 0.73 16.68 -10.32
C THR A 188 1.46 17.48 -11.40
N SER A 189 0.73 18.15 -12.29
CA SER A 189 1.24 19.04 -13.34
C SER A 189 1.64 20.43 -12.83
N ASP A 190 1.20 20.80 -11.63
CA ASP A 190 1.33 22.15 -11.09
C ASP A 190 2.53 22.22 -10.13
N GLN A 191 3.70 22.56 -10.67
CA GLN A 191 4.90 22.77 -9.85
C GLN A 191 4.87 24.14 -9.15
N ASP A 192 4.25 25.14 -9.79
CA ASP A 192 4.16 26.49 -9.26
C ASP A 192 3.35 26.52 -7.96
N ALA A 193 2.28 25.73 -7.87
CA ALA A 193 1.54 25.49 -6.63
C ALA A 193 2.43 25.00 -5.49
N VAL A 194 3.32 24.03 -5.77
CA VAL A 194 4.22 23.49 -4.74
C VAL A 194 5.21 24.56 -4.29
N ASP A 195 5.78 25.30 -5.24
CA ASP A 195 6.76 26.35 -4.94
C ASP A 195 6.10 27.50 -4.16
N TYR A 196 4.86 27.85 -4.49
CA TYR A 196 4.04 28.81 -3.73
C TYR A 196 3.79 28.36 -2.29
N ILE A 197 3.35 27.11 -2.07
CA ILE A 197 3.13 26.57 -0.72
C ILE A 197 4.44 26.56 0.08
N MET A 198 5.56 26.19 -0.53
CA MET A 198 6.87 26.24 0.13
C MET A 198 7.26 27.68 0.51
N GLY A 199 6.93 28.67 -0.33
CA GLY A 199 7.08 30.09 -0.01
C GLY A 199 6.25 30.51 1.20
N VAL A 200 4.98 30.09 1.27
CA VAL A 200 4.09 30.38 2.42
C VAL A 200 4.60 29.72 3.71
N ILE A 201 5.06 28.46 3.64
CA ILE A 201 5.68 27.77 4.79
C ILE A 201 6.88 28.58 5.31
N GLN A 202 7.71 29.09 4.40
CA GLN A 202 8.88 29.89 4.75
C GLN A 202 8.50 31.26 5.32
N GLU A 203 7.53 31.95 4.72
CA GLU A 203 7.05 33.26 5.18
C GLU A 203 6.48 33.20 6.59
N LYS A 204 5.77 32.12 6.91
CA LYS A 204 5.20 31.87 8.25
C LYS A 204 6.18 31.27 9.25
N ASP A 205 7.44 31.10 8.89
CA ASP A 205 8.48 30.48 9.71
C ASP A 205 8.07 29.10 10.27
N VAL A 206 7.28 28.33 9.50
CA VAL A 206 6.84 26.99 9.93
C VAL A 206 8.00 26.02 9.75
N PRO A 207 8.46 25.32 10.81
CA PRO A 207 9.58 24.40 10.71
C PRO A 207 9.33 23.29 9.70
N ILE A 208 10.21 23.15 8.71
CA ILE A 208 10.12 22.10 7.71
C ILE A 208 10.34 20.75 8.40
N HIS A 209 9.36 19.86 8.29
CA HIS A 209 9.36 18.52 8.87
C HIS A 209 9.45 17.44 7.79
N ILE A 210 9.82 16.20 8.16
CA ILE A 210 9.96 15.08 7.22
C ILE A 210 8.67 14.77 6.44
N ILE A 211 7.50 15.10 7.02
CA ILE A 211 6.20 14.90 6.36
C ILE A 211 6.07 15.70 5.06
N VAL A 212 6.66 16.90 4.98
CA VAL A 212 6.70 17.72 3.76
C VAL A 212 7.48 17.00 2.66
N PHE A 213 8.67 16.51 3.00
CA PHE A 213 9.50 15.74 2.07
C PHE A 213 8.83 14.44 1.63
N ASN A 214 8.15 13.74 2.54
CA ASN A 214 7.39 12.54 2.21
C ASN A 214 6.27 12.86 1.21
N SER A 215 5.54 13.97 1.38
CA SER A 215 4.56 14.44 0.40
C SER A 215 5.19 14.75 -0.96
N LEU A 216 6.33 15.44 -0.99
CA LEU A 216 7.08 15.74 -2.22
C LEU A 216 7.54 14.47 -2.94
N ILE A 217 8.03 13.47 -2.21
CA ILE A 217 8.46 12.16 -2.72
C ILE A 217 7.25 11.37 -3.24
N MET A 218 6.14 11.31 -2.48
CA MET A 218 4.91 10.64 -2.90
C MET A 218 4.35 11.23 -4.20
N ARG A 219 4.38 12.55 -4.34
CA ARG A 219 3.96 13.24 -5.58
C ARG A 219 4.72 12.74 -6.81
N GLN A 220 6.02 12.44 -6.66
CA GLN A 220 6.84 11.93 -7.77
C GLN A 220 6.43 10.55 -8.27
N LYS A 221 5.66 9.79 -7.49
CA LYS A 221 5.08 8.52 -7.92
C LYS A 221 4.09 8.66 -9.05
N TYR A 222 3.33 9.75 -9.05
CA TYR A 222 2.33 10.03 -10.07
C TYR A 222 2.96 10.59 -11.35
N THR A 223 3.98 11.45 -11.21
CA THR A 223 4.77 11.95 -12.34
C THR A 223 5.76 10.91 -12.88
N LYS A 224 5.99 9.82 -12.12
CA LYS A 224 7.01 8.78 -12.38
C LYS A 224 8.44 9.33 -12.44
N ASP A 225 8.70 10.45 -11.79
CA ASP A 225 10.03 11.06 -11.72
C ASP A 225 10.84 10.52 -10.55
N VAL A 226 11.43 9.34 -10.77
CA VAL A 226 12.27 8.66 -9.76
C VAL A 226 13.49 9.52 -9.41
N ARG A 227 14.07 10.26 -10.37
CA ARG A 227 15.26 11.08 -10.13
C ARG A 227 14.97 12.21 -9.15
N LYS A 228 13.86 12.94 -9.34
CA LYS A 228 13.45 14.03 -8.44
C LYS A 228 13.12 13.52 -7.04
N ALA A 229 12.51 12.34 -6.92
CA ALA A 229 12.28 11.71 -5.62
C ALA A 229 13.58 11.43 -4.87
N PHE A 230 14.60 10.91 -5.56
CA PHE A 230 15.92 10.68 -4.95
C PHE A 230 16.73 11.96 -4.74
N ALA A 231 16.47 13.03 -5.50
CA ALA A 231 17.01 14.34 -5.21
C ALA A 231 16.49 14.88 -3.86
N PHE A 232 15.18 14.74 -3.59
CA PHE A 232 14.62 15.06 -2.28
C PHE A 232 15.21 14.20 -1.18
N TYR A 233 15.36 12.88 -1.39
CA TYR A 233 16.04 12.01 -0.44
C TYR A 233 17.47 12.47 -0.12
N GLY A 234 18.26 12.79 -1.16
CA GLY A 234 19.61 13.32 -0.98
C GLY A 234 19.66 14.70 -0.29
N LEU A 235 18.61 15.51 -0.41
CA LEU A 235 18.46 16.76 0.34
C LEU A 235 18.16 16.49 1.81
N ILE A 236 17.28 15.53 2.13
CA ILE A 236 17.02 15.09 3.51
C ILE A 236 18.32 14.63 4.17
N LEU A 237 19.12 13.80 3.50
CA LEU A 237 20.39 13.31 4.04
C LEU A 237 21.39 14.45 4.31
N ARG A 238 21.47 15.44 3.43
CA ARG A 238 22.33 16.62 3.63
C ARG A 238 21.86 17.50 4.78
N LEU A 239 20.56 17.78 4.84
CA LEU A 239 19.96 18.56 5.93
C LEU A 239 20.04 17.82 7.26
N ALA A 240 20.05 16.48 7.25
CA ALA A 240 20.20 15.69 8.46
C ALA A 240 21.52 15.99 9.20
N GLU A 241 22.55 16.45 8.51
CA GLU A 241 23.83 16.80 9.15
C GLU A 241 23.70 18.00 10.11
N THR A 242 22.77 18.92 9.84
CA THR A 242 22.62 20.19 10.57
C THR A 242 21.26 20.40 11.22
N THR A 243 20.27 19.57 10.92
CA THR A 243 18.89 19.69 11.39
C THR A 243 18.39 18.37 11.98
N PRO A 244 17.25 18.33 12.71
CA PRO A 244 16.65 17.09 13.18
C PRO A 244 15.96 16.27 12.07
N LEU A 245 15.93 16.73 10.81
CA LEU A 245 15.31 16.01 9.70
C LEU A 245 16.01 14.68 9.47
N ARG A 246 15.26 13.58 9.46
CA ARG A 246 15.77 12.24 9.13
C ARG A 246 14.76 11.52 8.24
N PRO A 247 15.21 10.71 7.27
CA PRO A 247 14.32 9.80 6.55
C PRO A 247 13.61 8.88 7.55
N ASP A 248 12.33 8.62 7.33
CA ASP A 248 11.54 7.71 8.16
C ASP A 248 11.06 6.49 7.36
N ALA A 249 10.30 5.62 8.01
CA ALA A 249 9.76 4.43 7.36
C ALA A 249 8.89 4.76 6.13
N THR A 250 8.17 5.88 6.17
CA THR A 250 7.36 6.35 5.05
C THR A 250 8.25 6.77 3.88
N THR A 251 9.34 7.52 4.15
CA THR A 251 10.33 7.91 3.14
C THR A 251 10.85 6.69 2.38
N TYR A 252 11.36 5.68 3.10
CA TYR A 252 11.91 4.48 2.47
C TYR A 252 10.84 3.67 1.73
N LYS A 253 9.62 3.59 2.28
CA LYS A 253 8.52 2.84 1.66
C LYS A 253 8.16 3.41 0.29
N GLU A 254 8.09 4.72 0.17
CA GLU A 254 7.79 5.39 -1.09
C GLU A 254 8.94 5.28 -2.09
N LEU A 255 10.20 5.42 -1.65
CA LEU A 255 11.36 5.23 -2.50
C LEU A 255 11.46 3.79 -3.05
N PHE A 256 11.23 2.77 -2.21
CA PHE A 256 11.18 1.39 -2.68
C PHE A 256 10.00 1.14 -3.63
N ARG A 257 8.82 1.74 -3.39
CA ARG A 257 7.67 1.66 -4.30
C ARG A 257 7.98 2.26 -5.66
N LEU A 258 8.62 3.42 -5.69
CA LEU A 258 9.07 4.10 -6.90
C LEU A 258 10.01 3.22 -7.71
N LEU A 259 11.07 2.71 -7.08
CA LEU A 259 12.01 1.77 -7.70
C LEU A 259 11.28 0.52 -8.18
N GLY A 260 10.45 -0.10 -7.33
CA GLY A 260 9.71 -1.31 -7.67
C GLY A 260 8.79 -1.13 -8.88
N ASN A 261 8.07 -0.02 -8.98
CA ASN A 261 7.20 0.28 -10.11
C ASN A 261 7.98 0.51 -11.41
N GLN A 262 9.18 1.08 -11.31
CA GLN A 262 10.07 1.25 -12.45
C GLN A 262 10.47 -0.11 -13.03
N TYR A 263 10.96 -1.03 -12.20
CA TYR A 263 11.41 -2.36 -12.62
C TYR A 263 10.28 -3.36 -12.89
N GLN A 264 9.08 -3.19 -12.30
CA GLN A 264 7.95 -4.09 -12.55
C GLN A 264 7.51 -4.10 -14.02
N ASN A 265 7.76 -3.01 -14.75
CA ASN A 265 7.43 -2.90 -16.17
C ASN A 265 8.43 -3.67 -17.06
N ASP A 266 9.51 -4.21 -16.48
CA ASP A 266 10.63 -4.77 -17.24
C ASP A 266 10.44 -6.19 -17.77
N TYR A 267 9.29 -6.79 -17.48
CA TYR A 267 8.86 -8.05 -18.08
C TYR A 267 8.53 -7.94 -19.57
N LYS A 268 8.51 -6.73 -20.14
CA LYS A 268 8.31 -6.52 -21.57
C LYS A 268 9.68 -6.49 -22.27
N PRO A 269 9.84 -7.13 -23.44
CA PRO A 269 11.13 -7.29 -24.12
C PRO A 269 11.87 -5.98 -24.49
N ASN A 270 11.22 -4.81 -24.40
CA ASN A 270 11.82 -3.50 -24.69
C ASN A 270 12.33 -2.75 -23.45
N ALA A 271 12.33 -3.37 -22.28
CA ALA A 271 12.55 -2.67 -21.03
C ALA A 271 14.01 -2.51 -20.60
N SER A 272 14.92 -3.34 -21.15
CA SER A 272 16.37 -3.20 -20.93
C SER A 272 16.90 -1.81 -21.31
N ARG A 273 16.24 -1.11 -22.26
CA ARG A 273 16.58 0.27 -22.64
C ARG A 273 16.13 1.33 -21.63
N ARG A 274 15.17 1.03 -20.76
CA ARG A 274 14.68 1.97 -19.73
C ARG A 274 15.50 1.89 -18.45
N ALA A 275 16.09 0.73 -18.16
CA ALA A 275 16.94 0.53 -16.99
C ALA A 275 18.30 1.27 -17.08
N SER A 276 18.78 1.61 -18.28
CA SER A 276 20.05 2.34 -18.46
C SER A 276 19.93 3.85 -18.22
N ASP A 277 18.72 4.41 -18.19
CA ASP A 277 18.48 5.85 -18.09
C ASP A 277 18.12 6.30 -16.66
N ILE A 278 18.59 5.61 -15.62
CA ILE A 278 18.17 5.94 -14.24
C ILE A 278 19.08 7.01 -13.60
N GLY A 279 20.24 7.33 -14.20
CA GLY A 279 21.15 8.34 -13.65
C GLY A 279 21.72 7.94 -12.29
N ASN A 280 22.09 8.91 -11.46
CA ASN A 280 22.74 8.71 -10.14
C ASN A 280 21.77 8.26 -9.02
N VAL A 281 20.74 7.47 -9.33
CA VAL A 281 19.81 6.97 -8.31
C VAL A 281 20.49 5.86 -7.48
N PRO A 282 20.44 5.93 -6.14
CA PRO A 282 20.97 4.90 -5.27
C PRO A 282 20.44 3.50 -5.62
N HIS A 283 21.34 2.51 -5.57
CA HIS A 283 20.93 1.12 -5.75
C HIS A 283 20.00 0.69 -4.60
N PRO A 284 18.93 -0.10 -4.86
CA PRO A 284 18.03 -0.63 -3.83
C PRO A 284 18.72 -1.28 -2.62
N ARG A 285 19.89 -1.92 -2.82
CA ARG A 285 20.70 -2.45 -1.70
C ARG A 285 21.26 -1.36 -0.80
N GLN A 286 21.75 -0.25 -1.38
CA GLN A 286 22.20 0.92 -0.63
C GLN A 286 21.04 1.56 0.12
N LEU A 287 19.88 1.72 -0.52
CA LEU A 287 18.69 2.25 0.14
C LEU A 287 18.26 1.38 1.33
N PHE A 288 18.37 0.06 1.22
CA PHE A 288 18.13 -0.86 2.32
C PHE A 288 19.17 -0.69 3.44
N ALA A 289 20.45 -0.52 3.08
CA ALA A 289 21.51 -0.24 4.04
C ALA A 289 21.27 1.06 4.80
N ASP A 290 20.86 2.13 4.12
CA ASP A 290 20.52 3.41 4.73
C ASP A 290 19.33 3.28 5.68
N MET A 291 18.27 2.56 5.25
CA MET A 291 17.10 2.25 6.09
C MET A 291 17.51 1.49 7.36
N MET A 292 18.40 0.52 7.23
CA MET A 292 18.95 -0.22 8.36
C MET A 292 19.76 0.70 9.27
N ALA A 293 20.68 1.49 8.72
CA ALA A 293 21.49 2.44 9.48
C ALA A 293 20.61 3.43 10.26
N MET A 294 19.53 3.95 9.66
CA MET A 294 18.56 4.81 10.34
C MET A 294 17.94 4.10 11.55
N TRP A 295 17.47 2.88 11.38
CA TRP A 295 16.87 2.08 12.45
C TRP A 295 17.84 1.71 13.57
N PHE A 296 19.13 1.53 13.26
CA PHE A 296 20.14 1.08 14.22
C PHE A 296 21.04 2.19 14.77
N SER A 297 21.03 3.40 14.19
CA SER A 297 21.76 4.57 14.69
C SER A 297 21.15 5.09 16.00
N THR A 298 21.37 4.34 17.07
CA THR A 298 20.86 4.63 18.42
C THR A 298 21.82 5.51 19.23
N THR A 299 23.01 5.81 18.70
CA THR A 299 24.12 6.48 19.41
C THR A 299 24.14 8.00 19.31
N SER A 300 23.27 8.62 18.51
CA SER A 300 23.33 10.07 18.23
C SER A 300 22.23 10.90 18.92
N HIS A 301 21.63 10.40 20.00
CA HIS A 301 20.78 11.26 20.83
C HIS A 301 21.64 11.88 21.94
N PRO A 302 21.94 13.19 21.90
CA PRO A 302 22.31 13.89 23.12
C PRO A 302 21.21 13.66 24.17
N PRO A 303 21.55 13.51 25.46
CA PRO A 303 20.61 13.14 26.52
C PRO A 303 19.42 14.10 26.73
N ALA A 304 19.39 15.22 25.99
CA ALA A 304 18.32 16.22 26.01
C ALA A 304 17.33 16.13 24.82
N SER A 305 17.51 15.23 23.84
CA SER A 305 16.53 15.12 22.73
C SER A 305 15.26 14.36 23.18
N PRO A 306 14.06 14.96 23.07
CA PRO A 306 12.80 14.29 23.43
C PRO A 306 12.39 13.17 22.45
N LEU A 307 13.09 13.03 21.31
CA LEU A 307 12.83 11.98 20.32
C LEU A 307 13.49 10.67 20.75
N LYS A 308 12.67 9.82 21.39
CA LYS A 308 13.03 8.48 21.85
C LYS A 308 13.44 7.63 20.65
N SER A 309 14.60 6.96 20.76
CA SER A 309 15.05 5.81 19.95
C SER A 309 13.87 5.09 19.28
N VAL A 310 13.93 4.82 17.97
CA VAL A 310 12.91 4.01 17.25
C VAL A 310 12.64 2.76 18.06
N LYS A 311 11.52 2.76 18.79
CA LYS A 311 11.19 1.68 19.71
C LYS A 311 10.98 0.44 18.84
N ARG A 312 11.35 -0.74 19.32
CA ARG A 312 11.01 -2.03 18.69
C ARG A 312 9.56 -2.12 18.18
N LYS A 313 8.63 -1.40 18.86
CA LYS A 313 7.24 -1.23 18.45
C LYS A 313 7.06 -0.56 17.06
N GLN A 314 7.87 0.44 16.73
CA GLN A 314 7.85 1.14 15.45
C GLN A 314 8.39 0.23 14.32
N MET A 315 9.45 -0.52 14.56
CA MET A 315 9.91 -1.56 13.62
C MET A 315 8.83 -2.61 13.34
N THR A 316 8.06 -3.02 14.37
CA THR A 316 6.96 -3.98 14.18
C THR A 316 5.77 -3.40 13.41
N THR A 317 5.48 -2.09 13.53
CA THR A 317 4.49 -1.42 12.68
C THR A 317 4.96 -1.29 11.23
N ASP A 318 6.28 -1.31 11.01
CA ASP A 318 6.90 -1.14 9.69
C ASP A 318 7.04 -2.46 8.90
N ARG A 319 6.30 -3.53 9.24
CA ARG A 319 6.29 -4.79 8.44
C ARG A 319 6.04 -4.52 6.95
N SER A 320 5.16 -3.56 6.65
CA SER A 320 4.85 -3.18 5.27
C SER A 320 6.05 -2.61 4.50
N LEU A 321 7.01 -1.97 5.19
CA LEU A 321 8.24 -1.45 4.57
C LEU A 321 9.14 -2.60 4.11
N PHE A 322 9.38 -3.61 4.95
CA PHE A 322 10.16 -4.80 4.55
C PHE A 322 9.52 -5.53 3.38
N LEU A 323 8.20 -5.68 3.37
CA LEU A 323 7.49 -6.33 2.25
C LEU A 323 7.65 -5.55 0.94
N VAL A 324 7.60 -4.22 1.02
CA VAL A 324 7.84 -3.36 -0.14
C VAL A 324 9.28 -3.49 -0.62
N ALA A 325 10.29 -3.42 0.27
CA ALA A 325 11.69 -3.59 -0.09
C ALA A 325 11.98 -4.97 -0.70
N PHE A 326 11.47 -6.04 -0.06
CA PHE A 326 11.55 -7.40 -0.55
C PHE A 326 10.96 -7.54 -1.96
N ARG A 327 9.77 -6.99 -2.18
CA ARG A 327 9.12 -6.98 -3.49
C ARG A 327 9.95 -6.22 -4.54
N THR A 328 10.58 -5.12 -4.17
CA THR A 328 11.48 -4.37 -5.05
C THR A 328 12.66 -5.24 -5.49
N PHE A 329 13.33 -5.95 -4.56
CA PHE A 329 14.41 -6.89 -4.91
C PHE A 329 13.95 -8.03 -5.82
N LEU A 330 12.73 -8.55 -5.62
CA LEU A 330 12.16 -9.54 -6.54
C LEU A 330 11.98 -8.97 -7.95
N TYR A 331 11.48 -7.74 -8.11
CA TYR A 331 11.34 -7.12 -9.42
C TYR A 331 12.65 -6.88 -10.14
N LEU A 332 13.70 -6.52 -9.40
CA LEU A 332 15.09 -6.47 -9.91
C LEU A 332 15.68 -7.85 -10.18
N ARG A 333 15.00 -8.90 -9.71
CA ARG A 333 15.47 -10.28 -9.70
C ARG A 333 16.81 -10.45 -8.98
N ASP A 334 17.01 -9.63 -7.95
CA ASP A 334 18.13 -9.71 -7.03
C ASP A 334 17.78 -10.65 -5.86
N TYR A 335 17.76 -11.95 -6.15
CA TYR A 335 17.34 -12.97 -5.18
C TYR A 335 18.26 -13.06 -3.97
N ALA A 336 19.53 -12.65 -4.11
CA ALA A 336 20.45 -12.56 -2.99
C ALA A 336 20.02 -11.45 -2.02
N ALA A 337 19.70 -10.25 -2.52
CA ALA A 337 19.19 -9.17 -1.69
C ALA A 337 17.81 -9.49 -1.10
N ALA A 338 16.91 -10.10 -1.89
CA ALA A 338 15.61 -10.55 -1.40
C ALA A 338 15.75 -11.55 -0.24
N LEU A 339 16.71 -12.48 -0.34
CA LEU A 339 17.00 -13.44 0.72
C LEU A 339 17.58 -12.77 1.98
N VAL A 340 18.47 -11.79 1.80
CA VAL A 340 19.01 -10.99 2.92
C VAL A 340 17.90 -10.21 3.60
N ALA A 341 17.05 -9.50 2.87
CA ALA A 341 15.93 -8.74 3.42
C ALA A 341 14.96 -9.63 4.22
N LEU A 342 14.64 -10.81 3.69
CA LEU A 342 13.74 -11.77 4.33
C LEU A 342 14.35 -12.38 5.62
N ARG A 343 15.64 -12.73 5.61
CA ARG A 343 16.31 -13.22 6.82
C ARG A 343 16.46 -12.13 7.87
N THR A 344 16.77 -10.92 7.43
CA THR A 344 16.98 -9.76 8.31
C THR A 344 15.66 -9.35 8.99
N SER A 345 14.53 -9.38 8.28
CA SER A 345 13.22 -9.13 8.89
C SER A 345 12.87 -10.20 9.94
N TYR A 346 13.16 -11.47 9.64
CA TYR A 346 12.97 -12.57 10.58
C TYR A 346 13.85 -12.43 11.84
N GLU A 347 15.13 -12.08 11.67
CA GLU A 347 16.08 -11.80 12.77
C GLU A 347 15.58 -10.64 13.66
N MET A 348 14.86 -9.66 13.08
CA MET A 348 14.21 -8.58 13.81
C MET A 348 12.90 -8.98 14.51
N GLY A 349 12.46 -10.22 14.36
CA GLY A 349 11.22 -10.74 14.93
C GLY A 349 9.98 -10.53 14.06
N LEU A 350 10.15 -10.07 12.82
CA LEU A 350 9.07 -9.96 11.84
C LEU A 350 8.87 -11.30 11.16
N GLN A 351 7.89 -12.07 11.63
CA GLN A 351 7.55 -13.36 11.00
C GLN A 351 6.95 -13.15 9.60
N PRO A 352 7.27 -14.02 8.63
CA PRO A 352 6.57 -14.08 7.36
C PRO A 352 5.08 -14.30 7.55
N THR A 353 4.30 -13.77 6.60
CA THR A 353 2.84 -13.90 6.52
C THR A 353 2.45 -14.58 5.22
N GLU A 354 1.18 -14.95 5.08
CA GLU A 354 0.55 -15.42 3.83
C GLU A 354 0.81 -14.43 2.69
N HIS A 355 0.75 -13.13 2.98
CA HIS A 355 1.06 -12.09 2.00
C HIS A 355 2.52 -12.11 1.54
N THR A 356 3.45 -12.48 2.44
CA THR A 356 4.87 -12.66 2.09
C THR A 356 5.04 -13.82 1.10
N TYR A 357 4.36 -14.93 1.37
CA TYR A 357 4.28 -16.09 0.48
C TYR A 357 3.68 -15.72 -0.86
N PHE A 358 2.55 -15.02 -0.86
CA PHE A 358 1.89 -14.57 -2.08
C PHE A 358 2.80 -13.74 -2.96
N ILE A 359 3.50 -12.75 -2.40
CA ILE A 359 4.42 -11.89 -3.16
C ILE A 359 5.51 -12.73 -3.84
N LEU A 360 6.17 -13.62 -3.10
CA LEU A 360 7.24 -14.46 -3.65
C LEU A 360 6.72 -15.44 -4.69
N LEU A 361 5.71 -16.23 -4.33
CA LEU A 361 5.20 -17.31 -5.16
C LEU A 361 4.57 -16.78 -6.44
N ARG A 362 3.84 -15.66 -6.37
CA ARG A 362 3.31 -14.99 -7.55
C ARG A 362 4.42 -14.48 -8.47
N HIS A 363 5.48 -13.89 -7.91
CA HIS A 363 6.62 -13.46 -8.70
C HIS A 363 7.32 -14.64 -9.38
N MET A 364 7.56 -15.73 -8.65
CA MET A 364 8.18 -16.95 -9.18
C MET A 364 7.32 -17.61 -10.26
N ALA A 365 6.01 -17.74 -10.04
CA ALA A 365 5.08 -18.28 -11.03
C ALA A 365 5.09 -17.47 -12.33
N ARG A 366 5.13 -16.14 -12.20
CA ARG A 366 5.25 -15.23 -13.35
C ARG A 366 6.59 -15.42 -14.08
N GLU A 367 7.70 -15.49 -13.37
CA GLU A 367 9.02 -15.74 -13.97
C GLU A 367 9.05 -17.07 -14.72
N ILE A 368 8.61 -18.16 -14.07
CA ILE A 368 8.52 -19.50 -14.67
C ILE A 368 7.67 -19.48 -15.94
N TYR A 369 6.49 -18.85 -15.88
CA TYR A 369 5.58 -18.79 -17.01
C TYR A 369 6.19 -18.09 -18.22
N TYR A 370 6.81 -16.92 -18.03
CA TYR A 370 7.43 -16.19 -19.14
C TYR A 370 8.71 -16.85 -19.64
N ASP A 371 9.52 -17.43 -18.75
CA ASP A 371 10.75 -18.15 -19.11
C ASP A 371 10.43 -19.41 -19.93
N ALA A 372 9.46 -20.21 -19.50
CA ALA A 372 9.00 -21.39 -20.23
C ALA A 372 8.38 -21.03 -21.60
N ARG A 373 7.67 -19.91 -21.70
CA ARG A 373 7.10 -19.44 -22.97
C ARG A 373 8.17 -18.97 -23.95
N ALA A 374 9.26 -18.39 -23.45
CA ALA A 374 10.40 -17.95 -24.27
C ALA A 374 11.23 -19.14 -24.77
N GLU A 375 11.55 -20.09 -23.89
CA GLU A 375 12.52 -21.17 -24.19
C GLU A 375 11.88 -22.50 -24.61
N ARG A 376 10.53 -22.60 -24.58
CA ARG A 376 9.61 -23.72 -24.96
C ARG A 376 9.87 -25.11 -24.35
N THR A 377 11.11 -25.50 -24.07
CA THR A 377 11.50 -26.84 -23.55
C THR A 377 12.68 -26.81 -22.58
N LYS A 378 13.37 -25.67 -22.40
CA LYS A 378 14.65 -25.61 -21.66
C LYS A 378 14.72 -24.65 -20.48
N SER A 379 13.59 -24.15 -19.98
CA SER A 379 13.56 -23.25 -18.82
C SER A 379 14.33 -23.84 -17.63
N VAL A 380 15.53 -23.31 -17.40
CA VAL A 380 16.41 -23.72 -16.30
C VAL A 380 15.76 -23.36 -14.96
N LEU A 381 15.07 -22.22 -14.91
CA LEU A 381 14.37 -21.74 -13.74
C LEU A 381 13.20 -22.65 -13.36
N ALA A 382 12.37 -23.04 -14.31
CA ALA A 382 11.24 -23.91 -14.05
C ALA A 382 11.69 -25.29 -13.55
N ARG A 383 12.74 -25.88 -14.15
CA ARG A 383 13.30 -27.15 -13.66
C ARG A 383 13.90 -27.03 -12.26
N ALA A 384 14.63 -25.94 -11.99
CA ALA A 384 15.23 -25.74 -10.67
C ALA A 384 14.18 -25.56 -9.56
N LEU A 385 13.04 -24.93 -9.88
CA LEU A 385 12.00 -24.61 -8.89
C LEU A 385 10.91 -25.68 -8.77
N LEU A 386 10.51 -26.29 -9.88
CA LEU A 386 9.41 -27.27 -9.94
C LEU A 386 9.91 -28.72 -10.03
N GLY A 387 11.19 -28.94 -10.31
CA GLY A 387 11.72 -30.26 -10.65
C GLY A 387 11.31 -30.67 -12.06
N ASP A 388 10.97 -31.94 -12.24
CA ASP A 388 10.40 -32.43 -13.49
C ASP A 388 8.97 -31.90 -13.64
N PHE A 389 8.75 -31.11 -14.69
CA PHE A 389 7.44 -30.56 -15.00
C PHE A 389 7.13 -30.73 -16.48
N ASP A 390 5.85 -30.93 -16.79
CA ASP A 390 5.35 -30.97 -18.15
C ASP A 390 5.16 -29.54 -18.69
N PRO A 391 5.87 -29.10 -19.75
CA PRO A 391 5.65 -27.79 -20.36
C PRO A 391 4.21 -27.58 -20.85
N ASP A 392 3.49 -28.66 -21.17
CA ASP A 392 2.11 -28.57 -21.63
C ASP A 392 1.14 -28.19 -20.50
N ALA A 393 1.51 -28.40 -19.23
CA ALA A 393 0.76 -27.89 -18.07
C ALA A 393 0.75 -26.35 -17.98
N LEU A 394 1.64 -25.67 -18.72
CA LEU A 394 1.67 -24.21 -18.82
C LEU A 394 0.77 -23.68 -19.95
N ARG A 395 0.10 -24.56 -20.71
CA ARG A 395 -0.89 -24.19 -21.72
C ARG A 395 -2.26 -24.06 -21.04
N GLY A 396 -2.74 -22.83 -20.90
CA GLY A 396 -4.04 -22.58 -20.31
C GLY A 396 -4.29 -21.11 -20.02
N GLU A 397 -5.39 -20.83 -19.34
CA GLU A 397 -5.66 -19.51 -18.80
C GLU A 397 -4.57 -19.13 -17.79
N GLU A 398 -4.03 -17.91 -17.89
CA GLU A 398 -2.89 -17.44 -17.07
C GLU A 398 -3.15 -17.61 -15.56
N SER A 399 -4.40 -17.39 -15.15
CA SER A 399 -4.90 -17.58 -13.79
C SER A 399 -4.72 -19.00 -13.27
N ALA A 400 -5.19 -20.00 -14.04
CA ALA A 400 -5.12 -21.41 -13.70
C ALA A 400 -3.67 -21.90 -13.66
N VAL A 401 -2.86 -21.45 -14.63
CA VAL A 401 -1.43 -21.76 -14.69
C VAL A 401 -0.70 -21.23 -13.46
N TYR A 402 -0.96 -19.97 -13.04
CA TYR A 402 -0.34 -19.44 -11.83
C TYR A 402 -0.74 -20.18 -10.57
N SER A 403 -2.02 -20.52 -10.42
CA SER A 403 -2.48 -21.31 -9.27
C SER A 403 -1.78 -22.67 -9.22
N TRP A 404 -1.67 -23.35 -10.37
CA TRP A 404 -0.96 -24.62 -10.49
C TRP A 404 0.52 -24.51 -10.14
N ILE A 405 1.24 -23.52 -10.69
CA ILE A 405 2.66 -23.31 -10.37
C ILE A 405 2.85 -23.04 -8.88
N ILE A 406 2.01 -22.20 -8.28
CA ILE A 406 2.07 -21.87 -6.85
C ILE A 406 1.86 -23.12 -5.99
N GLY A 407 0.87 -23.95 -6.32
CA GLY A 407 0.63 -25.23 -5.63
C GLY A 407 1.84 -26.16 -5.71
N ARG A 408 2.46 -26.29 -6.89
CA ARG A 408 3.68 -27.09 -7.08
C ARG A 408 4.89 -26.55 -6.33
N LEU A 409 5.08 -25.23 -6.29
CA LEU A 409 6.15 -24.61 -5.51
C LEU A 409 6.00 -24.94 -4.01
N ILE A 410 4.78 -24.90 -3.49
CA ILE A 410 4.51 -25.23 -2.08
C ILE A 410 4.77 -26.71 -1.83
N GLU A 411 4.22 -27.60 -2.66
CA GLU A 411 4.37 -29.05 -2.53
C GLU A 411 5.84 -29.48 -2.54
N HIS A 412 6.60 -29.01 -3.53
CA HIS A 412 8.00 -29.37 -3.73
C HIS A 412 8.89 -28.92 -2.56
N ASN A 413 8.64 -27.73 -2.00
CA ASN A 413 9.42 -27.22 -0.86
C ASN A 413 8.96 -27.80 0.48
N SER A 414 7.68 -28.17 0.62
CA SER A 414 7.17 -28.84 1.83
C SER A 414 7.74 -30.25 2.01
N ASN A 415 7.92 -30.98 0.90
CA ASN A 415 8.47 -32.34 0.94
C ASN A 415 9.96 -32.35 1.29
N SER A 416 10.70 -31.32 0.90
CA SER A 416 12.11 -31.14 1.26
C SER A 416 12.30 -31.02 2.77
N GLU A 417 11.41 -30.28 3.45
CA GLU A 417 11.48 -30.12 4.91
C GLU A 417 11.10 -31.38 5.66
N LYS A 418 10.11 -32.15 5.19
CA LYS A 418 9.75 -33.43 5.82
C LYS A 418 10.93 -34.40 5.82
N ALA A 419 11.73 -34.40 4.75
CA ALA A 419 12.94 -35.22 4.66
C ALA A 419 14.02 -34.79 5.67
N GLU A 420 14.23 -33.48 5.86
CA GLU A 420 15.18 -32.96 6.86
C GLU A 420 14.67 -33.07 8.31
N GLY A 421 13.36 -32.92 8.50
CA GLY A 421 12.70 -33.02 9.80
C GLY A 421 12.65 -34.46 10.35
N ALA A 422 12.55 -35.47 9.48
CA ALA A 422 12.65 -36.88 9.88
C ALA A 422 14.00 -37.23 10.55
N LEU A 423 15.04 -36.42 10.30
CA LEU A 423 16.37 -36.55 10.91
C LEU A 423 16.50 -35.80 12.24
N ARG A 424 15.59 -34.86 12.56
CA ARG A 424 15.61 -34.04 13.78
C ARG A 424 14.49 -34.50 14.72
N GLY A 425 14.83 -35.24 15.77
CA GLY A 425 13.89 -35.96 16.65
C GLY A 425 12.72 -35.17 17.28
N PRO A 426 11.83 -35.87 18.02
CA PRO A 426 10.42 -35.47 18.28
C PRO A 426 10.16 -34.28 19.23
N ALA A 427 11.17 -33.50 19.64
CA ALA A 427 11.07 -32.57 20.78
C ALA A 427 10.98 -31.07 20.43
N ALA A 428 10.66 -30.68 19.18
CA ALA A 428 10.63 -29.27 18.78
C ALA A 428 9.27 -28.59 19.06
N PRO A 429 9.23 -27.39 19.70
CA PRO A 429 8.00 -26.71 20.08
C PRO A 429 7.28 -26.05 18.89
N ARG A 430 5.94 -26.08 18.95
CA ARG A 430 4.93 -25.46 18.06
C ARG A 430 5.24 -25.57 16.57
N ARG A 431 4.55 -26.53 15.93
CA ARG A 431 4.47 -26.71 14.48
C ARG A 431 4.17 -25.36 13.81
N ARG A 432 5.22 -24.75 13.29
CA ARG A 432 5.07 -23.71 12.28
C ARG A 432 4.44 -24.37 11.05
N ARG A 433 3.67 -23.57 10.33
CA ARG A 433 2.76 -24.03 9.29
C ARG A 433 3.14 -23.37 7.98
N ILE A 434 3.10 -24.16 6.91
CA ILE A 434 3.13 -23.67 5.53
C ILE A 434 1.68 -23.35 5.14
N PRO A 435 1.38 -22.14 4.62
CA PRO A 435 0.01 -21.76 4.33
C PRO A 435 -0.48 -22.50 3.08
N THR A 436 -1.78 -22.80 3.03
CA THR A 436 -2.35 -23.44 1.83
C THR A 436 -2.49 -22.44 0.70
N VAL A 437 -2.71 -22.94 -0.53
CA VAL A 437 -2.92 -22.08 -1.70
C VAL A 437 -4.12 -21.15 -1.46
N GLU A 438 -5.21 -21.68 -0.91
CA GLU A 438 -6.42 -20.92 -0.60
C GLU A 438 -6.14 -19.78 0.39
N GLU A 439 -5.36 -20.02 1.44
CA GLU A 439 -5.00 -19.01 2.43
C GLU A 439 -4.14 -17.89 1.84
N ILE A 440 -3.21 -18.26 0.97
CA ILE A 440 -2.34 -17.31 0.27
C ILE A 440 -3.16 -16.37 -0.62
N PHE A 441 -4.19 -16.90 -1.30
CA PHE A 441 -5.07 -16.13 -2.19
C PHE A 441 -6.18 -15.37 -1.47
N ALA A 442 -6.65 -15.84 -0.31
CA ALA A 442 -7.72 -15.17 0.45
C ALA A 442 -7.32 -13.76 0.93
N HIS A 443 -6.02 -13.48 1.06
CA HIS A 443 -5.49 -12.17 1.49
C HIS A 443 -6.11 -11.63 2.79
N ASP A 444 -6.68 -12.50 3.64
CA ASP A 444 -7.29 -12.06 4.88
C ASP A 444 -6.16 -11.63 5.83
N GLU A 445 -6.03 -10.31 6.09
CA GLU A 445 -4.99 -9.75 6.96
C GLU A 445 -5.18 -10.12 8.44
N LYS A 446 -6.23 -10.89 8.76
CA LYS A 446 -6.38 -11.48 10.08
C LYS A 446 -5.09 -12.20 10.43
N VAL A 447 -4.57 -11.88 11.62
CA VAL A 447 -3.28 -12.35 12.13
C VAL A 447 -3.29 -13.88 12.15
N SER A 448 -2.85 -14.47 11.04
CA SER A 448 -2.69 -15.89 10.91
C SER A 448 -1.53 -16.34 11.81
N ALA A 449 -1.55 -17.62 12.15
CA ALA A 449 -0.46 -18.24 12.90
C ALA A 449 0.88 -17.98 12.19
N ALA A 450 1.96 -17.84 12.96
CA ALA A 450 3.29 -17.59 12.40
C ALA A 450 3.65 -18.63 11.31
N VAL A 451 3.90 -18.13 10.11
CA VAL A 451 4.20 -18.94 8.93
C VAL A 451 5.69 -19.26 8.87
N ASP A 452 6.04 -20.41 8.31
CA ASP A 452 7.43 -20.83 8.16
C ASP A 452 8.28 -19.94 7.24
N LEU A 453 9.56 -19.82 7.58
CA LEU A 453 10.56 -19.13 6.77
C LEU A 453 11.28 -20.06 5.77
N PRO A 454 11.68 -21.30 6.12
CA PRO A 454 12.58 -22.06 5.27
C PRO A 454 12.06 -22.40 3.86
N PRO A 455 10.75 -22.58 3.58
CA PRO A 455 10.27 -22.79 2.21
C PRO A 455 10.56 -21.59 1.31
N LEU A 456 10.37 -20.36 1.82
CA LEU A 456 10.67 -19.13 1.08
C LEU A 456 12.17 -19.01 0.80
N VAL A 457 13.01 -19.36 1.79
CA VAL A 457 14.47 -19.36 1.66
C VAL A 457 14.92 -20.37 0.60
N SER A 458 14.39 -21.59 0.62
CA SER A 458 14.70 -22.64 -0.35
C SER A 458 14.36 -22.20 -1.78
N ILE A 459 13.16 -21.62 -1.98
CA ILE A 459 12.73 -21.10 -3.28
C ILE A 459 13.70 -20.04 -3.80
N LEU A 460 14.07 -19.05 -2.97
CA LEU A 460 15.00 -17.99 -3.36
C LEU A 460 16.40 -18.53 -3.67
N GLN A 461 16.90 -19.50 -2.90
CA GLN A 461 18.21 -20.11 -3.14
C GLN A 461 18.24 -20.91 -4.44
N ARG A 462 17.17 -21.63 -4.77
CA ARG A 462 17.02 -22.35 -6.04
C ARG A 462 16.90 -21.37 -7.21
N ALA A 463 16.10 -20.32 -7.08
CA ALA A 463 16.00 -19.26 -8.09
C ALA A 463 17.35 -18.56 -8.35
N LEU A 464 18.10 -18.27 -7.29
CA LEU A 464 19.45 -17.72 -7.39
C LEU A 464 20.42 -18.67 -8.12
N GLY A 465 20.34 -19.97 -7.86
CA GLY A 465 21.17 -20.98 -8.51
C GLY A 465 20.79 -21.29 -9.97
N ALA A 466 19.56 -20.96 -10.38
CA ALA A 466 19.08 -21.24 -11.73
C ALA A 466 19.45 -20.17 -12.76
N ARG A 467 20.00 -19.02 -12.32
CA ARG A 467 20.32 -17.93 -13.23
C ARG A 467 21.62 -18.19 -13.97
N PRO A 468 21.64 -18.06 -15.32
CA PRO A 468 22.87 -18.08 -16.09
C PRO A 468 23.74 -16.90 -15.70
N THR A 469 24.84 -17.15 -15.00
CA THR A 469 25.92 -16.16 -14.91
C THR A 469 26.67 -16.18 -16.23
N THR A 470 26.91 -15.00 -16.81
CA THR A 470 27.72 -14.83 -18.03
C THR A 470 29.21 -15.20 -17.84
N THR A 471 29.60 -15.63 -16.64
CA THR A 471 30.97 -15.88 -16.24
C THR A 471 31.19 -17.35 -15.92
N ASP A 472 32.35 -17.90 -16.33
CA ASP A 472 32.84 -19.27 -16.08
C ASP A 472 33.11 -19.61 -14.59
N VAL A 473 32.43 -18.93 -13.66
CA VAL A 473 32.63 -19.13 -12.23
C VAL A 473 32.02 -20.49 -11.84
N PRO A 474 32.76 -21.32 -11.08
CA PRO A 474 32.27 -22.64 -10.66
C PRO A 474 30.94 -22.54 -9.90
N TRP A 475 29.94 -23.23 -10.44
CA TRP A 475 28.57 -23.25 -9.96
C TRP A 475 28.46 -24.07 -8.67
N GLY A 476 27.61 -23.64 -7.73
CA GLY A 476 27.28 -24.44 -6.56
C GLY A 476 27.03 -23.65 -5.28
N GLU A 477 26.95 -24.38 -4.17
CA GLU A 477 26.60 -23.84 -2.85
C GLU A 477 27.61 -22.83 -2.32
N ALA A 478 28.90 -22.96 -2.66
CA ALA A 478 29.93 -22.01 -2.28
C ALA A 478 29.73 -20.65 -2.96
N TRP A 479 29.39 -20.63 -4.24
CA TRP A 479 29.08 -19.41 -4.98
C TRP A 479 27.84 -18.71 -4.41
N ARG A 480 26.75 -19.45 -4.18
CA ARG A 480 25.52 -18.90 -3.57
C ARG A 480 25.82 -18.25 -2.22
N ARG A 481 26.58 -18.93 -1.35
CA ARG A 481 27.01 -18.38 -0.06
C ARG A 481 27.81 -17.09 -0.23
N LYS A 482 28.75 -17.04 -1.18
CA LYS A 482 29.55 -15.84 -1.46
C LYS A 482 28.69 -14.66 -1.92
N VAL A 483 27.76 -14.88 -2.86
CA VAL A 483 26.88 -13.82 -3.38
C VAL A 483 25.93 -13.30 -2.31
N VAL A 484 25.33 -14.18 -1.52
CA VAL A 484 24.46 -13.79 -0.40
C VAL A 484 25.25 -13.07 0.69
N ALA A 485 26.48 -13.50 0.98
CA ALA A 485 27.35 -12.82 1.94
C ALA A 485 27.75 -11.42 1.46
N ALA A 486 28.06 -11.25 0.17
CA ALA A 486 28.32 -9.94 -0.42
C ALA A 486 27.10 -9.01 -0.34
N ALA A 487 25.92 -9.50 -0.73
CA ALA A 487 24.67 -8.75 -0.58
C ALA A 487 24.39 -8.38 0.88
N ARG A 488 24.65 -9.29 1.83
CA ARG A 488 24.51 -9.01 3.27
C ARG A 488 25.46 -7.90 3.72
N HIS A 489 26.72 -7.92 3.28
CA HIS A 489 27.71 -6.89 3.61
C HIS A 489 27.32 -5.52 3.06
N GLU A 490 26.71 -5.47 1.88
CA GLU A 490 26.22 -4.22 1.27
C GLU A 490 24.96 -3.68 1.98
N MET A 491 24.05 -4.56 2.41
CA MET A 491 22.72 -4.18 2.88
C MET A 491 22.58 -4.06 4.40
N VAL A 492 23.40 -4.78 5.15
CA VAL A 492 23.31 -4.85 6.61
C VAL A 492 24.60 -4.29 7.19
N PRO A 493 24.53 -3.20 7.98
CA PRO A 493 25.71 -2.64 8.63
C PRO A 493 26.48 -3.70 9.44
N LYS A 494 27.79 -3.53 9.61
CA LYS A 494 28.65 -4.58 10.21
C LYS A 494 28.27 -4.87 11.66
N ALA A 495 28.48 -6.12 12.06
CA ALA A 495 28.07 -6.64 13.37
C ALA A 495 28.60 -5.84 14.58
N THR A 496 29.76 -5.17 14.48
CA THR A 496 30.27 -4.27 15.53
C THR A 496 29.34 -3.08 15.84
N GLU A 497 28.50 -2.67 14.87
CA GLU A 497 27.44 -1.68 15.08
C GLU A 497 26.14 -2.32 15.62
N LEU A 498 25.97 -3.64 15.43
CA LEU A 498 24.84 -4.44 15.92
C LEU A 498 25.12 -5.19 17.24
N GLU A 499 26.34 -5.19 17.77
CA GLU A 499 26.71 -5.92 18.99
C GLU A 499 25.97 -5.39 20.24
N LEU A 500 25.58 -4.11 20.22
CA LEU A 500 24.63 -3.48 21.18
C LEU A 500 23.28 -4.22 21.25
N TRP A 501 22.93 -5.01 20.24
CA TRP A 501 21.67 -5.73 20.12
C TRP A 501 21.73 -7.15 20.73
N THR A 502 22.87 -7.83 20.62
CA THR A 502 23.05 -9.20 21.13
C THR A 502 22.92 -9.28 22.66
N TRP A 503 23.13 -8.17 23.37
CA TRP A 503 23.00 -8.11 24.83
C TRP A 503 21.55 -8.24 25.33
N ARG A 504 20.54 -7.92 24.50
CA ARG A 504 19.11 -8.02 24.89
C ARG A 504 18.38 -9.25 24.34
N VAL A 505 18.94 -9.97 23.35
CA VAL A 505 18.33 -11.18 22.77
C VAL A 505 18.71 -12.46 23.53
N LYS A 506 19.70 -12.43 24.42
CA LYS A 506 20.11 -13.57 25.28
C LYS A 506 19.03 -14.13 26.23
N LYS A 507 17.79 -13.61 26.21
CA LYS A 507 16.62 -14.21 26.89
C LYS A 507 15.65 -14.97 25.97
N ALA A 508 15.91 -15.05 24.66
CA ALA A 508 15.21 -15.96 23.76
C ALA A 508 16.23 -16.93 23.16
N PRO A 509 16.08 -18.26 23.33
CA PRO A 509 16.99 -19.21 22.72
C PRO A 509 16.76 -19.21 21.20
N PHE A 510 17.60 -18.49 20.46
CA PHE A 510 17.59 -18.56 19.00
C PHE A 510 18.53 -19.67 18.52
N TYR A 511 17.93 -20.59 17.76
CA TYR A 511 18.54 -21.74 17.12
C TYR A 511 19.51 -21.30 16.02
N LYS A 512 20.65 -22.00 15.94
CA LYS A 512 21.49 -22.00 14.74
C LYS A 512 20.67 -22.59 13.59
N VAL A 513 20.39 -21.77 12.57
CA VAL A 513 19.86 -22.22 11.27
C VAL A 513 20.99 -22.72 10.41
#